data_AF-A0A3N5F253-F1
#
_entry.id   AF-A0A3N5F253-F1
#
_cell.length_a   1.000
_cell.length_b   1.000
_cell.length_c   1.000
_cell.angle_alpha   90.00
_cell.angle_beta   90.00
_cell.angle_gamma   90.00
#
_symmetry.space_group_name_H-M   'P 1'
#
loop_
_entity.id
_entity.type
_entity.pdbx_description
1 polymer ?
#
loop_
_entity_poly.entity_id
_entity_poly.type
_entity_poly.pdbx_seq_one_letter_code
_entity_poly.pdbx_strand_id
1 'polypeptide(L)'
;MFQGLFDSNAAFDLAMKTFAPVTRASELSAKAFEKLARFQLESAIDLVNHGAARLQATVQARGPLELAARHTELTAKFVESRSVQWQEFLKFSSELQGDVSKWAEDAKEQMAAPVRKAA
;
A
#
# COMPACT_ATOMS: atom_id res chain seq x y z
N MET A 1 -6.24 -1.92 47.98
CA MET A 1 -6.09 -1.07 46.78
C MET A 1 -4.92 -1.45 45.86
N PHE A 2 -4.22 -2.58 46.04
CA PHE A 2 -3.10 -2.96 45.14
C PHE A 2 -3.15 -4.41 44.62
N GLN A 3 -4.20 -5.17 44.91
CA GLN A 3 -4.22 -6.62 44.63
C GLN A 3 -4.47 -6.97 43.15
N GLY A 4 -5.04 -6.05 42.36
CA GLY A 4 -5.22 -6.21 40.91
C GLY A 4 -3.99 -5.89 40.07
N LEU A 5 -2.93 -5.32 40.67
CA LEU A 5 -1.66 -5.00 39.99
C LEU A 5 -0.66 -6.17 40.02
N PHE A 6 -0.95 -7.24 40.77
CA PHE A 6 -0.09 -8.42 40.92
C PHE A 6 -0.64 -9.69 40.26
N ASP A 7 -1.62 -9.54 39.36
CA ASP A 7 -1.97 -10.63 38.44
C ASP A 7 -1.08 -10.50 37.20
N SER A 8 -0.05 -11.36 37.11
CA SER A 8 0.91 -11.35 36.00
C SER A 8 0.22 -11.45 34.63
N ASN A 9 -0.93 -12.11 34.55
CA ASN A 9 -1.70 -12.18 33.30
C ASN A 9 -2.38 -10.85 32.98
N ALA A 10 -2.91 -10.14 33.97
CA ALA A 10 -3.51 -8.82 33.78
C ALA A 10 -2.45 -7.75 33.41
N ALA A 11 -1.25 -7.83 34.01
CA ALA A 11 -0.13 -6.97 33.67
C ALA A 11 0.38 -7.23 32.25
N PHE A 12 0.48 -8.51 31.85
CA PHE A 12 0.85 -8.91 30.49
C PHE A 12 -0.18 -8.46 29.46
N ASP A 13 -1.47 -8.66 29.72
CA ASP A 13 -2.56 -8.20 28.85
C ASP A 13 -2.59 -6.68 28.71
N LEU A 14 -2.32 -5.95 29.79
CA LEU A 14 -2.23 -4.50 29.76
C LEU A 14 -1.04 -4.04 28.92
N ALA A 15 0.12 -4.68 29.07
CA ALA A 15 1.32 -4.41 28.28
C ALA A 15 1.08 -4.67 26.79
N MET A 16 0.51 -5.82 26.43
CA MET A 16 0.18 -6.16 25.04
C MET A 16 -0.79 -5.14 24.42
N LYS A 17 -1.82 -4.72 25.18
CA LYS A 17 -2.77 -3.68 24.75
C LYS A 17 -2.12 -2.30 24.62
N THR A 18 -1.09 -1.98 25.39
CA THR A 18 -0.40 -0.68 25.25
C THR A 18 0.49 -0.62 24.02
N PHE A 19 1.12 -1.74 23.63
CA PHE A 19 1.98 -1.80 22.45
C PHE A 19 1.22 -2.08 21.14
N ALA A 20 0.01 -2.65 21.19
CA ALA A 20 -0.79 -2.99 20.01
C ALA A 20 -1.00 -1.83 19.01
N PRO A 21 -1.24 -0.58 19.43
CA PRO A 21 -1.32 0.55 18.49
C PRO A 21 0.01 0.82 17.78
N VAL A 22 1.16 0.67 18.45
CA VAL A 22 2.48 0.94 17.87
C VAL A 22 2.86 -0.13 16.86
N THR A 23 2.62 -1.41 17.18
CA THR A 23 2.86 -2.51 16.25
C THR A 23 1.97 -2.38 15.01
N ARG A 24 0.69 -2.06 15.21
CA ARG A 24 -0.24 -1.85 14.10
C ARG A 24 0.12 -0.64 13.22
N ALA A 25 0.59 0.46 13.81
CA ALA A 25 1.10 1.60 13.05
C ALA A 25 2.32 1.21 12.20
N SER A 26 3.22 0.39 12.76
CA SER A 26 4.39 -0.11 12.04
C SER A 26 3.99 -0.99 10.86
N GLU A 27 3.03 -1.89 11.05
CA GLU A 27 2.47 -2.73 9.96
C GLU A 27 1.83 -1.89 8.85
N LEU A 28 1.03 -0.88 9.19
CA LEU A 28 0.43 0.03 8.21
C LEU A 28 1.50 0.80 7.43
N SER A 29 2.55 1.26 8.11
CA SER A 29 3.65 1.96 7.46
C SER A 29 4.43 1.05 6.50
N ALA A 30 4.69 -0.21 6.90
CA ALA A 30 5.37 -1.18 6.06
C ALA A 30 4.53 -1.55 4.83
N LYS A 31 3.22 -1.75 5.01
CA LYS A 31 2.26 -2.00 3.93
C LYS A 31 2.22 -0.83 2.93
N ALA A 32 2.20 0.41 3.44
CA ALA A 32 2.25 1.60 2.61
C ALA A 32 3.56 1.71 1.81
N PHE A 33 4.69 1.48 2.46
CA PHE A 33 5.99 1.49 1.82
C PHE A 33 6.10 0.41 0.74
N GLU A 34 5.70 -0.83 1.05
CA GLU A 34 5.73 -1.94 0.09
C GLU A 34 4.90 -1.63 -1.16
N LYS A 35 3.69 -1.09 -0.98
CA LYS A 35 2.82 -0.74 -2.11
C LYS A 35 3.37 0.40 -2.95
N LEU A 36 3.96 1.42 -2.32
CA LEU A 36 4.64 2.50 -3.03
C LEU A 36 5.86 1.97 -3.82
N ALA A 37 6.66 1.10 -3.21
CA ALA A 37 7.82 0.50 -3.85
C ALA A 37 7.41 -0.36 -5.06
N ARG A 38 6.36 -1.19 -4.93
CA ARG A 38 5.80 -1.97 -6.04
C ARG A 38 5.33 -1.07 -7.18
N PHE A 39 4.58 -0.01 -6.87
CA PHE A 39 4.10 0.95 -7.87
C PHE A 39 5.26 1.61 -8.64
N GLN A 40 6.34 2.01 -7.95
CA GLN A 40 7.53 2.58 -8.59
C GLN A 40 8.26 1.55 -9.47
N LEU A 41 8.39 0.30 -8.98
CA LEU A 41 9.04 -0.78 -9.72
C LEU A 41 8.27 -1.13 -10.99
N GLU A 42 6.94 -1.29 -10.89
CA GLU A 42 6.06 -1.59 -12.02
C GLU A 42 6.09 -0.47 -13.06
N SER A 43 6.07 0.80 -12.62
CA SER A 43 6.25 1.95 -13.50
C SER A 43 7.58 1.91 -14.26
N ALA A 44 8.67 1.53 -13.59
CA ALA A 44 9.99 1.43 -14.23
C ALA A 44 10.03 0.28 -15.25
N ILE A 45 9.47 -0.88 -14.88
CA ILE A 45 9.37 -2.06 -15.76
C ILE A 45 8.58 -1.70 -17.03
N ASP A 46 7.45 -1.02 -16.90
CA ASP A 46 6.62 -0.63 -18.03
C ASP A 46 7.33 0.33 -18.99
N LEU A 47 8.08 1.30 -18.45
CA LEU A 47 8.86 2.23 -19.26
C LEU A 47 9.93 1.49 -20.07
N VAL A 48 10.65 0.56 -19.44
CA VAL A 48 11.67 -0.26 -20.12
C VAL A 48 11.03 -1.15 -21.19
N ASN A 49 9.93 -1.83 -20.86
CA ASN A 49 9.20 -2.70 -21.79
C ASN A 49 8.66 -1.91 -22.98
N HIS A 50 8.11 -0.72 -22.75
CA HIS A 50 7.61 0.16 -23.81
C HIS A 50 8.73 0.65 -24.72
N GLY A 51 9.87 1.05 -24.14
CA GLY A 51 11.05 1.44 -24.90
C GLY A 51 11.58 0.32 -25.78
N ALA A 52 11.75 -0.88 -25.20
CA ALA A 52 12.19 -2.07 -25.93
C ALA A 52 11.21 -2.44 -27.06
N ALA A 53 9.90 -2.39 -26.79
CA ALA A 53 8.89 -2.72 -27.78
C ALA A 53 8.82 -1.71 -28.93
N ARG A 54 9.02 -0.40 -28.66
CA ARG A 54 9.14 0.61 -29.71
C ARG A 54 10.34 0.37 -30.62
N LEU A 55 11.51 0.08 -30.04
CA LEU A 55 12.72 -0.25 -30.80
C LEU A 55 12.48 -1.49 -31.67
N GLN A 56 11.88 -2.53 -31.08
CA GLN A 56 11.54 -3.75 -31.79
C GLN A 56 10.57 -3.48 -32.96
N ALA A 57 9.57 -2.62 -32.76
CA ALA A 57 8.65 -2.20 -33.82
C ALA A 57 9.38 -1.47 -34.96
N THR A 58 10.34 -0.60 -34.65
CA THR A 58 11.16 0.09 -35.66
C THR A 58 12.02 -0.88 -36.46
N VAL A 59 12.63 -1.89 -35.83
CA VAL A 59 13.48 -2.87 -36.52
C VAL A 59 12.68 -3.87 -37.37
N GLN A 60 11.47 -4.22 -36.95
CA GLN A 60 10.69 -5.29 -37.58
C GLN A 60 9.63 -4.81 -38.57
N ALA A 61 9.27 -3.53 -38.57
CA ALA A 61 8.25 -3.03 -39.47
C ALA A 61 8.70 -3.12 -40.93
N ARG A 62 7.84 -3.65 -41.80
CA ARG A 62 8.11 -3.79 -43.25
C ARG A 62 7.76 -2.53 -44.03
N GLY A 63 7.19 -1.52 -43.37
CA GLY A 63 6.83 -0.24 -43.96
C GLY A 63 6.20 0.74 -42.96
N PRO A 64 6.00 2.00 -43.37
CA PRO A 64 5.56 3.08 -42.48
C PRO A 64 4.14 2.89 -41.93
N LEU A 65 3.23 2.27 -42.69
CA LEU A 65 1.87 1.95 -42.23
C LEU A 65 1.88 0.89 -41.11
N GLU A 66 2.68 -0.16 -41.26
CA GLU A 66 2.83 -1.20 -40.24
C GLU A 66 3.50 -0.62 -38.97
N LEU A 67 4.50 0.24 -39.15
CA LEU A 67 5.15 0.95 -38.06
C LEU A 67 4.17 1.83 -37.27
N ALA A 68 3.33 2.62 -37.96
CA ALA A 68 2.32 3.47 -37.35
C ALA A 68 1.26 2.66 -36.58
N ALA A 69 0.81 1.54 -37.15
CA ALA A 69 -0.12 0.62 -36.49
C ALA A 69 0.49 0.04 -35.19
N ARG A 70 1.74 -0.45 -35.27
CA ARG A 70 2.46 -0.98 -34.09
C ARG A 70 2.68 0.08 -33.02
N HIS A 71 3.04 1.32 -33.38
CA HIS A 71 3.19 2.41 -32.39
C HIS A 71 1.88 2.78 -31.71
N THR A 72 0.78 2.75 -32.45
CA THR A 72 -0.56 2.98 -31.88
C THR A 72 -0.92 1.91 -30.87
N GLU A 73 -0.72 0.64 -31.24
CA GLU A 73 -0.99 -0.50 -30.34
C GLU A 73 -0.11 -0.48 -29.09
N LEU A 74 1.20 -0.22 -29.23
CA LEU A 74 2.12 -0.11 -28.10
C LEU A 74 1.73 1.04 -27.16
N THR A 75 1.30 2.17 -27.72
CA THR A 75 0.86 3.31 -26.92
C THR A 75 -0.44 3.00 -26.20
N ALA A 76 -1.39 2.32 -26.84
CA ALA A 76 -2.63 1.89 -26.20
C ALA A 76 -2.35 0.94 -25.03
N LYS A 77 -1.51 -0.09 -25.23
CA LYS A 77 -1.10 -1.03 -24.18
C LYS A 77 -0.41 -0.33 -23.00
N PHE A 78 0.48 0.61 -23.30
CA PHE A 78 1.16 1.39 -22.26
C PHE A 78 0.18 2.24 -21.44
N VAL A 79 -0.77 2.91 -22.10
CA VAL A 79 -1.79 3.72 -21.41
C VAL A 79 -2.72 2.85 -20.57
N GLU A 80 -3.15 1.71 -21.10
CA GLU A 80 -4.00 0.75 -20.38
C GLU A 80 -3.30 0.25 -19.11
N SER A 81 -2.06 -0.22 -19.23
CA SER A 81 -1.28 -0.72 -18.10
C SER A 81 -1.09 0.35 -17.01
N ARG A 82 -0.74 1.58 -17.41
CA ARG A 82 -0.63 2.72 -16.49
C ARG A 82 -1.96 3.05 -15.81
N SER A 83 -3.07 2.98 -16.53
CA SER A 83 -4.40 3.21 -15.98
C SER A 83 -4.74 2.19 -14.88
N VAL A 84 -4.47 0.90 -15.13
CA VAL A 84 -4.68 -0.18 -14.14
C VAL A 84 -3.85 0.07 -12.89
N GLN A 85 -2.55 0.35 -13.03
CA GLN A 85 -1.67 0.66 -11.90
C GLN A 85 -2.17 1.83 -11.06
N TRP A 86 -2.63 2.90 -11.72
CA TRP A 86 -3.20 4.05 -11.03
C TRP A 86 -4.49 3.71 -10.28
N GLN A 87 -5.38 2.93 -10.89
CA GLN A 87 -6.60 2.47 -10.22
C GLN A 87 -6.29 1.63 -8.99
N GLU A 88 -5.33 0.71 -9.07
CA GLU A 88 -4.89 -0.10 -7.94
C GLU A 88 -4.25 0.75 -6.84
N PHE A 89 -3.41 1.72 -7.21
CA PHE A 89 -2.78 2.64 -6.25
C PHE A 89 -3.81 3.53 -5.55
N LEU A 90 -4.80 4.05 -6.28
CA LEU A 90 -5.89 4.85 -5.71
C LEU A 90 -6.76 4.02 -4.77
N LYS A 91 -7.09 2.79 -5.15
CA LYS A 91 -7.82 1.85 -4.30
C LYS A 91 -7.06 1.57 -3.01
N PHE A 92 -5.76 1.26 -3.12
CA PHE A 92 -4.90 1.05 -1.95
C PHE A 92 -4.84 2.29 -1.05
N SER A 93 -4.72 3.48 -1.63
CA SER A 93 -4.68 4.74 -0.86
C SER A 93 -5.96 4.97 -0.07
N SER A 94 -7.12 4.66 -0.66
CA SER A 94 -8.42 4.73 0.01
C SER A 94 -8.53 3.69 1.14
N GLU A 95 -8.10 2.45 0.90
CA GLU A 95 -8.05 1.41 1.92
C GLU A 95 -7.13 1.80 3.09
N LEU A 96 -5.97 2.39 2.80
CA LEU A 96 -5.03 2.85 3.82
C LEU A 96 -5.62 3.98 4.68
N GLN A 97 -6.34 4.93 4.09
CA GLN A 97 -7.03 5.99 4.85
C GLN A 97 -8.06 5.40 5.83
N GLY A 98 -8.81 4.39 5.38
CA GLY A 98 -9.73 3.65 6.23
C GLY A 98 -9.00 2.91 7.35
N ASP A 99 -7.91 2.21 7.04
CA ASP A 99 -7.11 1.46 8.00
C ASP A 99 -6.47 2.36 9.07
N VAL A 100 -5.96 3.53 8.67
CA VAL A 100 -5.40 4.56 9.58
C VAL A 100 -6.49 5.16 10.47
N SER A 101 -7.68 5.43 9.93
CA SER A 101 -8.79 5.98 10.71
C SER A 101 -9.22 5.00 11.80
N LYS A 102 -9.39 3.71 11.44
CA LYS A 102 -9.69 2.63 12.39
C LYS A 102 -8.59 2.48 13.44
N TRP A 103 -7.33 2.50 13.02
CA TRP A 103 -6.20 2.47 13.96
C TRP A 103 -6.27 3.63 14.97
N ALA A 104 -6.61 4.84 14.53
CA ALA A 104 -6.73 6.00 15.40
C ALA A 104 -7.91 5.88 16.39
N GLU A 105 -9.03 5.29 15.97
CA GLU A 105 -10.16 4.96 16.85
C GLU A 105 -9.77 3.89 17.88
N ASP A 106 -9.19 2.77 17.45
CA ASP A 106 -8.71 1.68 18.30
C ASP A 106 -7.72 2.19 19.36
N ALA A 107 -6.78 3.06 18.96
CA ALA A 107 -5.79 3.64 19.86
C ALA A 107 -6.43 4.55 20.92
N LYS A 108 -7.44 5.36 20.54
CA LYS A 108 -8.19 6.20 21.48
C LYS A 108 -8.95 5.35 22.49
N GLU A 109 -9.62 4.28 22.05
CA GLU A 109 -10.36 3.38 22.93
C GLU A 109 -9.43 2.66 23.91
N GLN A 110 -8.28 2.16 23.44
CA GLN A 110 -7.30 1.47 24.27
C GLN A 110 -6.60 2.39 25.26
N MET A 111 -6.41 3.67 24.94
CA MET A 111 -5.89 4.68 25.87
C MET A 111 -6.95 5.21 26.85
N ALA A 112 -8.23 5.23 26.47
CA ALA A 112 -9.34 5.64 27.36
C ALA A 112 -9.78 4.53 28.33
N ALA A 113 -9.65 3.27 27.94
CA ALA A 113 -10.01 2.10 28.75
C ALA A 113 -9.31 2.02 30.12
N PRO A 114 -8.00 2.29 30.28
CA PRO A 114 -7.34 2.27 31.59
C PRO A 114 -7.79 3.43 32.50
N VAL A 115 -8.16 4.60 31.95
CA VAL A 115 -8.69 5.73 32.75
C VAL A 115 -10.09 5.43 33.29
N ARG A 116 -10.94 4.77 32.49
CA ARG A 116 -12.29 4.34 32.91
C ARG A 116 -12.31 3.17 33.89
N LYS A 117 -11.26 2.35 33.94
CA LYS A 117 -11.15 1.25 34.91
C LYS A 117 -10.54 1.68 36.25
N ALA A 118 -9.97 2.89 36.30
CA ALA A 118 -9.36 3.48 37.51
C ALA A 118 -10.27 4.51 38.21
N ALA A 119 -11.40 4.89 37.60
CA ALA A 119 -12.46 5.72 38.17
C ALA A 119 -13.68 4.86 38.52
#